data_AF-A0A1Y0HQ88-F1
#
_entry.id   AF-A0A1Y0HQ88-F1
#
_cell.length_a   1.000
_cell.length_b   1.000
_cell.length_c   1.000
_cell.angle_alpha   90.00
_cell.angle_beta   90.00
_cell.angle_gamma   90.00
#
_symmetry.space_group_name_H-M   'P 1'
#
loop_
_entity.id
_entity.type
_entity.pdbx_description
1 polymer ?
#
loop_
_entity_poly.entity_id
_entity_poly.type
_entity_poly.pdbx_seq_one_letter_code
_entity_poly.pdbx_strand_id
1 'polypeptide(L)'
;MSTSAFADAAKGQKYYLKYMKDGSGMNGAKFATQHTQAEWKALFDGKAEKFVAEYSKKYPGLDGFLKGDKFEKFMLDIRDFCVEFASDSGNVPSC
;
A
#
# COMPACT_ATOMS: atom_id res chain seq x y z
N MET A 1 -4.46 22.12 7.81
CA MET A 1 -5.20 20.85 7.92
C MET A 1 -5.75 20.54 6.54
N SER A 2 -5.05 19.70 5.78
CA SER A 2 -5.53 19.26 4.46
C SER A 2 -6.20 17.91 4.63
N THR A 3 -7.48 17.94 4.96
CA THR A 3 -8.38 16.78 4.88
C THR A 3 -8.70 16.55 3.41
N SER A 4 -7.74 15.98 2.69
CA SER A 4 -8.05 15.37 1.41
C SER A 4 -8.87 14.12 1.73
N ALA A 5 -10.03 13.97 1.11
CA ALA A 5 -10.96 12.85 1.29
C ALA A 5 -10.40 11.55 0.66
N PHE A 6 -9.17 11.22 1.02
CA PHE A 6 -8.53 9.93 0.81
C PHE A 6 -8.93 9.05 2.00
N ALA A 7 -9.15 7.78 1.75
CA ALA A 7 -9.23 6.77 2.78
C ALA A 7 -8.05 6.92 3.75
N ASP A 8 -8.24 6.43 4.96
CA ASP A 8 -7.50 6.87 6.13
C ASP A 8 -6.05 6.35 6.01
N ALA A 9 -5.12 7.17 5.49
CA ALA A 9 -3.73 6.75 5.24
C ALA A 9 -3.06 6.19 6.51
N ALA A 10 -3.48 6.68 7.68
CA ALA A 10 -3.09 6.13 8.98
C ALA A 10 -3.64 4.71 9.23
N LYS A 11 -4.86 4.38 8.78
CA LYS A 11 -5.36 3.00 8.78
C LYS A 11 -4.61 2.15 7.76
N GLY A 12 -4.35 2.68 6.56
CA GLY A 12 -3.53 2.02 5.54
C GLY A 12 -2.18 1.59 6.07
N GLN A 13 -1.49 2.52 6.74
CA GLN A 13 -0.23 2.27 7.46
C GLN A 13 -0.38 1.17 8.52
N LYS A 14 -1.44 1.20 9.34
CA LYS A 14 -1.70 0.15 10.35
C LYS A 14 -1.95 -1.22 9.72
N TYR A 15 -2.71 -1.28 8.63
CA TYR A 15 -2.96 -2.52 7.90
C TYR A 15 -1.69 -3.07 7.28
N TYR A 16 -0.89 -2.20 6.66
CA TYR A 16 0.43 -2.55 6.16
C TYR A 16 1.30 -3.14 7.27
N LEU A 17 1.42 -2.45 8.42
CA LEU A 17 2.24 -2.92 9.55
C LEU A 17 1.76 -4.26 10.12
N LYS A 18 0.45 -4.51 10.11
CA LYS A 18 -0.15 -5.71 10.70
C LYS A 18 -0.16 -6.93 9.78
N TYR A 19 -0.30 -6.72 8.47
CA TYR A 19 -0.49 -7.80 7.51
C TYR A 19 0.62 -7.89 6.47
N MET A 20 1.24 -6.76 6.11
CA MET A 20 2.20 -6.71 5.01
C MET A 20 3.66 -6.64 5.47
N LYS A 21 3.97 -6.01 6.61
CA LYS A 21 5.34 -5.85 7.11
C LYS A 21 6.09 -7.18 7.23
N ASP A 22 5.45 -8.19 7.81
CA ASP A 22 6.07 -9.50 8.02
C ASP A 22 6.24 -10.26 6.71
N GLY A 23 5.29 -10.12 5.77
CA GLY A 23 5.36 -10.77 4.46
C GLY A 23 6.31 -10.08 3.49
N SER A 24 6.44 -8.75 3.55
CA SER A 24 7.32 -7.96 2.69
C SER A 24 8.74 -7.82 3.24
N GLY A 25 8.92 -8.02 4.56
CA GLY A 25 10.20 -7.85 5.26
C GLY A 25 10.68 -6.40 5.33
N MET A 26 9.83 -5.41 5.01
CA MET A 26 10.23 -4.01 4.93
C MET A 26 9.23 -3.06 5.56
N ASN A 27 9.75 -1.92 6.05
CA ASN A 27 8.94 -0.87 6.64
C ASN A 27 8.03 -0.22 5.58
N GLY A 28 6.86 0.24 6.02
CA GLY A 28 5.86 0.90 5.16
C GLY A 28 6.41 2.12 4.45
N ALA A 29 7.36 2.84 5.07
CA ALA A 29 8.08 3.93 4.42
C ALA A 29 8.83 3.48 3.16
N LYS A 30 9.70 2.46 3.30
CA LYS A 30 10.45 1.89 2.17
C LYS A 30 9.52 1.32 1.10
N PHE A 31 8.39 0.77 1.54
CA PHE A 31 7.37 0.24 0.64
C PHE A 31 6.75 1.36 -0.19
N ALA A 32 6.15 2.37 0.45
CA ALA A 32 5.50 3.48 -0.23
C ALA A 32 6.46 4.22 -1.18
N THR A 33 7.74 4.36 -0.82
CA THR A 33 8.74 4.98 -1.69
C THR A 33 9.24 4.11 -2.85
N GLN A 34 8.78 2.86 -3.03
CA GLN A 34 9.18 2.04 -4.19
C GLN A 34 8.66 2.59 -5.51
N HIS A 35 7.51 3.24 -5.48
CA HIS A 35 6.84 3.77 -6.66
C HIS A 35 6.37 5.21 -6.42
N THR A 36 6.11 5.90 -7.52
CA THR A 36 5.50 7.24 -7.52
C THR A 36 3.99 7.18 -7.30
N GLN A 37 3.35 8.30 -7.01
CA GLN A 37 1.90 8.43 -6.84
C GLN A 37 1.15 7.91 -8.06
N ALA A 38 1.63 8.24 -9.26
CA ALA A 38 1.01 7.81 -10.51
C ALA A 38 1.13 6.29 -10.71
N GLU A 39 2.31 5.73 -10.45
CA GLU A 39 2.53 4.28 -10.52
C GLU A 39 1.69 3.54 -9.48
N TRP A 40 1.62 4.02 -8.24
CA TRP A 40 0.76 3.44 -7.22
C TRP A 40 -0.71 3.46 -7.66
N LYS A 41 -1.20 4.57 -8.17
CA LYS A 41 -2.57 4.65 -8.71
C LYS A 41 -2.80 3.65 -9.84
N ALA A 42 -1.80 3.44 -10.71
CA ALA A 42 -1.88 2.48 -11.81
C ALA A 42 -1.77 1.01 -11.35
N LEU A 43 -0.98 0.74 -10.31
CA LEU A 43 -0.83 -0.58 -9.70
C LEU A 43 -2.11 -1.00 -8.96
N PHE A 44 -2.75 -0.05 -8.27
CA PHE A 44 -4.01 -0.24 -7.55
C PHE A 44 -5.26 -0.05 -8.44
N ASP A 45 -5.09 0.22 -9.73
CA ASP A 45 -6.19 0.36 -10.68
C ASP A 45 -6.95 -0.97 -10.87
N GLY A 46 -8.24 -0.90 -11.18
CA GLY A 46 -9.04 -2.09 -11.51
C GLY A 46 -9.03 -3.21 -10.46
N LYS A 47 -9.06 -2.88 -9.16
CA LYS A 47 -8.93 -3.81 -8.00
C LYS A 47 -7.50 -4.22 -7.63
N ALA A 48 -6.51 -3.46 -8.06
CA ALA A 48 -5.11 -3.73 -7.73
C ALA A 48 -4.62 -5.10 -8.22
N GLU A 49 -5.17 -5.62 -9.32
CA GLU A 49 -4.79 -6.93 -9.86
C GLU A 49 -3.30 -6.99 -10.20
N LYS A 50 -2.76 -5.91 -10.79
CA LYS A 50 -1.32 -5.79 -11.09
C LYS A 50 -0.48 -5.81 -9.83
N PHE A 51 -0.88 -5.01 -8.84
CA PHE A 51 -0.22 -4.98 -7.55
C PHE A 51 -0.22 -6.35 -6.88
N VAL A 52 -1.38 -7.04 -6.81
CA VAL A 52 -1.50 -8.37 -6.23
C VAL A 52 -0.60 -9.36 -6.97
N ALA A 53 -0.62 -9.38 -8.31
CA ALA A 53 0.19 -10.30 -9.11
C ALA A 53 1.70 -10.08 -8.93
N GLU A 54 2.16 -8.83 -8.92
CA GLU A 54 3.58 -8.50 -8.74
C GLU A 54 4.04 -8.75 -7.30
N TYR A 55 3.30 -8.23 -6.32
CA TYR A 55 3.70 -8.31 -4.92
C TYR A 55 3.50 -9.70 -4.34
N SER A 56 2.53 -10.49 -4.80
CA SER A 56 2.40 -11.86 -4.32
C SER A 56 3.46 -12.79 -4.89
N LYS A 57 3.92 -12.52 -6.12
CA LYS A 57 5.07 -13.22 -6.72
C LYS A 57 6.39 -12.84 -6.07
N LYS A 58 6.58 -11.55 -5.76
CA LYS A 58 7.79 -11.03 -5.11
C LYS A 58 7.84 -11.39 -3.62
N TYR A 59 6.68 -11.40 -2.96
CA TYR A 59 6.51 -11.65 -1.54
C TYR A 59 5.43 -12.73 -1.34
N PRO A 60 5.80 -14.02 -1.36
CA PRO A 60 4.85 -15.12 -1.17
C PRO A 60 4.13 -15.06 0.19
N GLY A 61 4.74 -14.44 1.20
CA GLY A 61 4.09 -14.19 2.50
C GLY A 61 2.92 -13.20 2.45
N LEU A 62 2.83 -12.38 1.40
CA LEU A 62 1.70 -11.48 1.17
C LEU A 62 0.57 -12.12 0.36
N ASP A 63 0.82 -13.19 -0.37
CA ASP A 63 -0.14 -13.80 -1.32
C ASP A 63 -1.49 -14.10 -0.65
N GLY A 64 -1.46 -14.70 0.54
CA GLY A 64 -2.67 -15.02 1.28
C GLY A 64 -3.46 -13.79 1.77
N PHE A 65 -2.79 -12.67 2.05
CA PHE A 65 -3.47 -11.42 2.40
C PHE A 65 -4.01 -10.72 1.16
N LEU A 66 -3.16 -10.56 0.13
CA LEU A 66 -3.45 -9.84 -1.11
C LEU A 66 -4.58 -10.46 -1.94
N LYS A 67 -4.70 -11.79 -1.94
CA LYS A 67 -5.80 -12.51 -2.60
C LYS A 67 -7.03 -12.71 -1.71
N GLY A 68 -7.00 -12.26 -0.46
CA GLY A 68 -8.09 -12.43 0.49
C GLY A 68 -9.09 -11.26 0.45
N ASP A 69 -10.31 -11.50 0.91
CA ASP A 69 -11.40 -10.49 0.97
C ASP A 69 -11.05 -9.29 1.86
N LYS A 70 -10.12 -9.47 2.80
CA LYS A 70 -9.62 -8.39 3.67
C LYS A 70 -8.86 -7.35 2.86
N PHE A 71 -8.09 -7.77 1.86
CA PHE A 71 -7.36 -6.84 1.03
C PHE A 71 -8.30 -5.97 0.20
N GLU A 72 -9.37 -6.53 -0.41
CA GLU A 72 -10.37 -5.70 -1.11
C GLU A 72 -11.01 -4.61 -0.21
N LYS A 73 -11.15 -4.88 1.10
CA LYS A 73 -11.65 -3.89 2.07
C LYS A 73 -10.61 -2.85 2.45
N PHE A 74 -9.34 -3.24 2.57
CA PHE A 74 -8.26 -2.38 3.05
C PHE A 74 -7.44 -1.76 1.91
N MET A 75 -7.63 -2.19 0.66
CA MET A 75 -6.80 -1.78 -0.48
C MET A 75 -6.92 -0.29 -0.75
N LEU A 76 -8.09 0.32 -0.49
CA LEU A 76 -8.28 1.76 -0.64
C LEU A 76 -7.44 2.51 0.40
N ASP A 77 -7.49 2.12 1.67
CA ASP A 77 -6.65 2.71 2.72
C ASP A 77 -5.15 2.48 2.45
N ILE A 78 -4.77 1.28 2.02
CA ILE A 78 -3.37 0.93 1.69
C ILE A 78 -2.88 1.73 0.48
N ARG A 79 -3.69 1.85 -0.57
CA ARG A 79 -3.39 2.68 -1.74
C ARG A 79 -3.15 4.11 -1.33
N ASP A 80 -4.05 4.68 -0.53
CA ASP A 80 -3.92 6.07 -0.11
C ASP A 80 -2.69 6.27 0.76
N PHE A 81 -2.35 5.33 1.65
CA PHE A 81 -1.05 5.32 2.32
C PHE A 81 0.13 5.32 1.33
N CYS A 82 0.11 4.45 0.31
CA CYS A 82 1.20 4.35 -0.65
C CYS A 82 1.33 5.62 -1.52
N VAL A 83 0.20 6.24 -1.90
CA VAL A 83 0.17 7.48 -2.68
C VAL A 83 0.56 8.68 -1.82
N GLU A 84 0.08 8.77 -0.59
CA GLU A 84 0.39 9.84 0.36
C GLU A 84 1.90 9.92 0.65
N PHE A 85 2.57 8.77 0.70
CA PHE A 85 3.98 8.61 1.04
C PHE A 85 4.85 8.08 -0.12
N ALA A 86 4.36 8.26 -1.35
CA ALA A 86 5.09 7.86 -2.55
C ALA A 86 6.43 8.60 -2.67
N SER A 87 7.35 8.09 -3.51
CA SER A 87 8.67 8.70 -3.68
C SER A 87 8.63 10.17 -4.16
N ASP A 88 7.62 10.54 -4.94
CA ASP A 88 7.36 11.87 -5.49
C ASP A 88 6.38 12.69 -4.65
N SER A 89 5.81 12.13 -3.57
CA SER A 89 4.86 12.82 -2.70
C SER A 89 5.49 13.97 -1.91
N GLY A 90 6.83 13.95 -1.74
CA GLY A 90 7.54 14.83 -0.81
C GLY A 90 7.22 14.55 0.67
N ASN A 91 6.33 13.60 0.95
CA ASN A 91 5.90 13.20 2.28
C ASN A 91 6.68 11.95 2.69
N VAL A 92 7.56 12.11 3.68
CA VAL A 92 8.31 10.97 4.24
C VAL A 92 7.57 10.51 5.50
N PRO A 93 7.02 9.27 5.53
CA PRO A 93 6.33 8.78 6.71
C PRO A 93 7.35 8.56 7.82
N SER A 94 7.12 9.20 8.97
CA SER A 94 7.85 8.88 10.20
C SER A 94 7.27 7.56 10.76
N CYS A 95 7.70 6.43 10.20
CA CYS A 95 7.22 5.09 10.56
C CYS A 95 8.35 4.16 10.99
#